data_AF-A0A1C6UJ55-F1
#
_entry.id   AF-A0A1C6UJ55-F1
#
_cell.length_a   1.000
_cell.length_b   1.000
_cell.length_c   1.000
_cell.angle_alpha   90.00
_cell.angle_beta   90.00
_cell.angle_gamma   90.00
#
_symmetry.space_group_name_H-M   'P 1'
#
loop_
_entity.id
_entity.type
_entity.pdbx_description
1 polymer ?
#
loop_
_entity_poly.entity_id
_entity_poly.type
_entity_poly.pdbx_seq_one_letter_code
_entity_poly.pdbx_strand_id
1 'polypeptide(L)'
;MTTRRADAAGGQESVGSRIRRLRTERGLTQRELAEPQYSRAFLAAVEGGVRNPGDRLLAHVAQRLGVDPDDLRHGRPPGAATAMADALQEARRALSQGKIAHAEEMFARICTDATGYALPDLACWATYWLGESRLQAGDLPRRWLQCTSGGRRVAQQPQAPSGGDSAKILLA
;
A
#
# COMPACT_ATOMS: atom_id res chain seq x y z
N MET A 1 32.19 -0.30 17.97
CA MET A 1 31.83 0.75 16.99
C MET A 1 31.02 0.08 15.88
N THR A 2 29.70 0.00 16.03
CA THR A 2 28.81 -0.60 15.03
C THR A 2 28.20 0.51 14.18
N THR A 3 28.34 0.32 12.87
CA THR A 3 28.04 1.26 11.79
C THR A 3 26.56 1.62 11.72
N ARG A 4 26.27 2.91 11.92
CA ARG A 4 24.99 3.55 11.62
C ARG A 4 24.89 3.69 10.10
N ARG A 5 24.08 2.86 9.44
CA ARG A 5 23.71 3.12 8.04
C ARG A 5 22.65 4.23 8.05
N ALA A 6 23.05 5.39 7.55
CA ALA A 6 22.17 6.47 7.18
C ALA A 6 21.42 6.03 5.92
N ASP A 7 20.16 5.62 6.08
CA ASP A 7 19.27 5.40 4.95
C ASP A 7 18.64 6.75 4.58
N ALA A 8 19.31 7.47 3.68
CA ALA A 8 18.77 8.65 3.02
C ALA A 8 18.74 8.40 1.50
N ALA A 9 17.62 7.86 1.03
CA ALA A 9 17.18 7.92 -0.37
C ALA A 9 15.65 7.71 -0.40
N GLY A 10 14.87 8.81 -0.51
CA GLY A 10 13.41 8.78 -0.70
C GLY A 10 12.60 8.07 0.39
N GLY A 11 13.05 8.17 1.65
CA GLY A 11 12.81 7.18 2.71
C GLY A 11 11.39 7.10 3.23
N GLN A 12 10.69 6.04 2.86
CA GLN A 12 9.51 5.53 3.57
C GLN A 12 9.88 5.39 5.07
N GLU A 13 9.14 6.03 5.97
CA GLU A 13 9.32 5.90 7.42
C GLU A 13 9.42 4.41 7.81
N SER A 14 10.43 4.02 8.60
CA SER A 14 10.52 2.63 9.07
C SER A 14 9.35 2.31 10.00
N VAL A 15 8.98 1.03 10.10
CA VAL A 15 7.90 0.58 11.01
C VAL A 15 8.19 1.02 12.46
N GLY A 16 9.45 0.91 12.90
CA GLY A 16 9.87 1.36 14.23
C GLY A 16 9.71 2.86 14.44
N SER A 17 10.13 3.68 13.48
CA SER A 17 9.94 5.14 13.54
C SER A 17 8.45 5.50 13.59
N ARG A 18 7.62 4.79 12.82
CA ARG A 18 6.17 4.99 12.79
C ARG A 18 5.50 4.65 14.12
N ILE A 19 5.87 3.51 14.72
CA ILE A 19 5.42 3.13 16.05
C ILE A 19 5.79 4.22 17.06
N ARG A 20 7.04 4.70 17.04
CA ARG A 20 7.50 5.77 17.93
C ARG A 20 6.67 7.04 17.77
N ARG A 21 6.44 7.48 16.53
CA ARG A 21 5.67 8.70 16.22
C ARG A 21 4.23 8.59 16.71
N LEU A 22 3.51 7.52 16.32
CA LEU A 22 2.12 7.29 16.74
C LEU A 22 1.98 7.15 18.26
N ARG A 23 2.98 6.54 18.91
CA ARG A 23 3.04 6.44 20.37
C ARG A 23 3.16 7.82 21.01
N THR A 24 4.07 8.66 20.51
CA THR A 24 4.28 10.02 21.06
C THR A 24 3.09 10.93 20.81
N GLU A 25 2.44 10.83 19.65
CA GLU A 25 1.20 11.58 19.34
C GLU A 25 0.06 11.24 20.32
N ARG A 26 0.07 10.02 20.87
CA ARG A 26 -0.90 9.55 21.88
C ARG A 26 -0.45 9.77 23.33
N GLY A 27 0.70 10.41 23.56
CA GLY A 27 1.22 10.65 24.89
C GLY A 27 1.63 9.39 25.66
N LEU A 28 1.79 8.25 24.98
CA LEU A 28 2.13 6.98 25.62
C LEU A 28 3.64 6.84 25.84
N THR A 29 4.05 6.30 26.97
CA THR A 29 5.42 5.84 27.21
C THR A 29 5.67 4.49 26.50
N GLN A 30 6.94 4.15 26.29
CA GLN A 30 7.31 2.83 25.75
C GLN A 30 6.83 1.68 26.63
N ARG A 31 6.78 1.90 27.95
CA ARG A 31 6.30 0.89 28.90
C ARG A 31 4.80 0.67 28.73
N GLU A 32 4.03 1.75 28.70
CA GLU A 32 2.58 1.71 28.52
C GLU A 32 2.17 1.10 27.18
N LEU A 33 2.95 1.29 26.11
CA LEU A 33 2.67 0.65 24.82
C LEU A 33 3.05 -0.84 24.79
N ALA A 34 4.08 -1.27 25.53
CA ALA A 34 4.63 -2.64 25.46
C ALA A 34 4.01 -3.63 26.47
N GLU A 35 3.70 -3.20 27.70
CA GLU A 35 3.31 -4.11 28.79
C GLU A 35 1.83 -4.52 28.72
N PRO A 36 1.43 -5.75 29.07
CA PRO A 36 2.22 -6.73 29.80
C PRO A 36 2.97 -7.74 28.90
N GLN A 37 2.71 -7.72 27.59
CA GLN A 37 3.14 -8.79 26.68
C GLN A 37 4.60 -8.63 26.25
N TYR A 38 5.12 -7.40 26.23
CA TYR A 38 6.48 -7.08 25.82
C TYR A 38 7.16 -6.16 26.82
N SER A 39 8.49 -6.20 26.84
CA SER A 39 9.28 -5.30 27.68
C SER A 39 9.50 -3.95 27.00
N ARG A 40 9.60 -2.89 27.80
CA ARG A 40 10.00 -1.55 27.34
C ARG A 40 11.29 -1.58 26.51
N ALA A 41 12.29 -2.35 26.94
CA ALA A 41 13.58 -2.47 26.26
C ALA A 41 13.44 -3.10 24.86
N PHE A 42 12.54 -4.08 24.72
CA PHE A 42 12.26 -4.69 23.43
C PHE A 42 11.59 -3.70 22.48
N LEU A 43 10.59 -2.96 22.94
CA LEU A 43 9.95 -1.91 22.14
C LEU A 43 10.94 -0.81 21.76
N ALA A 44 11.84 -0.41 22.67
CA ALA A 44 12.87 0.59 22.36
C ALA A 44 13.83 0.13 21.25
N ALA A 45 14.22 -1.15 21.25
CA ALA A 45 15.03 -1.73 20.19
C ALA A 45 14.29 -1.73 18.84
N VAL A 46 12.98 -1.95 18.84
CA VAL A 46 12.13 -1.88 17.64
C VAL A 46 11.98 -0.45 17.13
N GLU A 47 11.63 0.49 18.00
CA GLU A 47 11.52 1.92 17.67
C GLU A 47 12.85 2.50 17.15
N GLY A 48 13.98 1.99 17.63
CA GLY A 48 15.32 2.35 17.17
C GLY A 48 15.78 1.66 15.88
N GLY A 49 14.97 0.76 15.30
CA GLY A 49 15.33 0.01 14.10
C GLY A 49 16.36 -1.11 14.32
N VAL A 50 16.72 -1.40 15.57
CA VAL A 50 17.67 -2.47 15.92
C VAL A 50 17.02 -3.85 15.76
N ARG A 51 15.70 -3.94 15.97
CA ARG A 51 14.92 -5.16 15.79
C ARG A 51 13.72 -4.90 14.90
N ASN A 52 13.43 -5.83 13.99
CA ASN A 52 12.22 -5.78 13.18
C ASN A 52 11.05 -6.35 14.01
N PRO A 53 9.87 -5.69 14.06
CA PRO A 53 8.74 -6.24 14.80
C PRO A 53 8.13 -7.42 14.04
N GLY A 54 7.97 -8.55 14.72
CA GLY A 54 7.17 -9.67 14.21
C GLY A 54 5.67 -9.40 14.34
N ASP A 55 4.85 -10.25 13.70
CA ASP A 55 3.40 -10.05 13.58
C ASP A 55 2.68 -9.91 14.92
N ARG A 56 3.09 -10.70 15.92
CA ARG A 56 2.51 -10.64 17.27
C ARG A 56 2.76 -9.28 17.96
N LEU A 57 3.97 -8.74 17.80
CA LEU A 57 4.28 -7.42 18.35
C LEU A 57 3.50 -6.34 17.61
N LEU A 58 3.45 -6.41 16.28
CA LEU A 58 2.69 -5.47 15.46
C LEU A 58 1.22 -5.44 15.84
N ALA A 59 0.59 -6.62 15.97
CA ALA A 59 -0.80 -6.73 16.41
C ALA A 59 -1.01 -6.11 17.79
N HIS A 60 -0.11 -6.39 18.75
CA HIS A 60 -0.16 -5.81 20.09
C HIS A 60 -0.10 -4.28 20.08
N VAL A 61 0.90 -3.70 19.41
CA VAL A 61 1.07 -2.24 19.41
C VAL A 61 -0.01 -1.56 18.58
N ALA A 62 -0.45 -2.16 17.46
CA ALA A 62 -1.50 -1.62 16.61
C ALA A 62 -2.83 -1.51 17.37
N GLN A 63 -3.20 -2.57 18.11
CA GLN A 63 -4.41 -2.56 18.95
C GLN A 63 -4.41 -1.39 19.94
N ARG A 64 -3.27 -1.13 20.60
CA ARG A 64 -3.15 -0.08 21.62
C ARG A 64 -3.04 1.32 21.05
N LEU A 65 -2.50 1.42 19.83
CA LEU A 65 -2.52 2.66 19.06
C LEU A 65 -3.89 2.86 18.38
N GLY A 66 -4.79 1.87 18.37
CA GLY A 66 -6.08 1.98 17.68
C GLY A 66 -5.91 2.16 16.17
N VAL A 67 -4.97 1.45 15.57
CA VAL A 67 -4.72 1.42 14.12
C VAL A 67 -4.76 -0.02 13.62
N ASP A 68 -4.95 -0.20 12.33
CA ASP A 68 -4.83 -1.52 11.70
C ASP A 68 -3.35 -1.95 11.67
N PRO A 69 -3.01 -3.21 12.02
CA PRO A 69 -1.64 -3.70 12.03
C PRO A 69 -0.99 -3.73 10.64
N ASP A 70 -1.76 -3.92 9.57
CA ASP A 70 -1.24 -3.91 8.21
C ASP A 70 -1.03 -2.48 7.70
N ASP A 71 -1.91 -1.55 8.10
CA ASP A 71 -1.68 -0.12 7.88
C ASP A 71 -0.41 0.35 8.63
N LEU A 72 -0.24 -0.10 9.88
CA LEU A 72 0.95 0.20 10.66
C LEU A 72 2.22 -0.40 10.04
N ARG A 73 2.14 -1.59 9.44
CA ARG A 73 3.27 -2.23 8.76
C ARG A 73 3.67 -1.46 7.51
N HIS A 74 2.71 -1.15 6.65
CA HIS A 74 2.96 -0.57 5.34
C HIS A 74 2.95 0.96 5.32
N GLY A 75 2.63 1.59 6.46
CA GLY A 75 2.56 3.04 6.57
C GLY A 75 1.39 3.66 5.86
N ARG A 76 0.28 2.92 5.81
CA ARG A 76 -0.93 3.39 5.14
C ARG A 76 -1.64 4.41 6.02
N PRO A 77 -2.16 5.49 5.42
CA PRO A 77 -3.20 6.30 6.04
C PRO A 77 -4.41 5.42 6.40
N PRO A 78 -5.14 5.74 7.49
CA PRO A 78 -6.39 5.04 7.80
C PRO A 78 -7.35 5.08 6.61
N GLY A 79 -7.86 3.91 6.22
CA GLY A 79 -8.79 3.79 5.10
C GLY A 79 -8.17 3.98 3.71
N ALA A 80 -6.83 4.00 3.59
CA ALA A 80 -6.16 4.21 2.31
C ALA A 80 -6.59 3.18 1.24
N ALA A 81 -6.76 1.91 1.61
CA ALA A 81 -7.20 0.88 0.67
C ALA A 81 -8.58 1.20 0.07
N THR A 82 -9.55 1.59 0.92
CA THR A 82 -10.89 1.97 0.49
C THR A 82 -10.86 3.22 -0.38
N ALA A 83 -10.17 4.27 0.07
CA ALA A 83 -10.05 5.52 -0.70
C ALA A 83 -9.42 5.28 -2.08
N MET A 84 -8.45 4.37 -2.16
CA MET A 84 -7.81 4.01 -3.42
C MET A 84 -8.72 3.19 -4.33
N ALA A 85 -9.54 2.29 -3.76
CA ALA A 85 -10.55 1.56 -4.51
C ALA A 85 -11.60 2.49 -5.11
N ASP A 86 -12.06 3.49 -4.34
CA ASP A 86 -13.00 4.51 -4.81
C ASP A 86 -12.38 5.36 -5.94
N ALA A 87 -11.13 5.80 -5.76
CA ALA A 87 -10.39 6.53 -6.79
C ALA A 87 -10.22 5.71 -8.08
N LEU A 88 -10.00 4.40 -7.97
CA LEU A 88 -9.92 3.50 -9.13
C LEU A 88 -11.25 3.42 -9.87
N GLN A 89 -12.38 3.32 -9.17
CA GLN A 89 -13.69 3.34 -9.82
C GLN A 89 -13.97 4.68 -10.50
N GLU A 90 -13.59 5.78 -9.87
CA GLU A 90 -13.75 7.11 -10.47
C GLU A 90 -12.90 7.27 -11.74
N ALA A 91 -11.64 6.82 -11.72
CA ALA A 91 -10.78 6.81 -12.90
C ALA A 91 -11.38 5.98 -14.06
N ARG A 92 -12.01 4.83 -13.74
CA ARG A 92 -12.71 4.00 -14.73
C ARG A 92 -13.93 4.71 -15.32
N ARG A 93 -14.69 5.45 -14.51
CA ARG A 93 -15.80 6.29 -15.01
C ARG A 93 -15.31 7.43 -15.89
N ALA A 94 -14.20 8.08 -15.53
CA ALA A 94 -13.59 9.11 -16.38
C ALA A 94 -13.17 8.53 -17.75
N LEU A 95 -12.57 7.33 -17.76
CA LEU A 95 -12.21 6.65 -19.00
C LEU A 95 -13.43 6.33 -19.87
N SER A 96 -14.51 5.81 -19.29
CA SER A 96 -15.73 5.49 -20.05
C SER A 96 -16.43 6.72 -20.63
N GLN A 97 -16.20 7.90 -20.04
CA GLN A 97 -16.64 9.20 -20.56
C GLN A 97 -15.70 9.79 -21.64
N GLY A 98 -14.65 9.05 -22.03
CA GLY A 98 -13.66 9.51 -23.02
C GLY A 98 -12.64 10.53 -22.47
N LYS A 99 -12.61 10.77 -21.14
CA LYS A 99 -11.63 11.67 -20.50
C LYS A 99 -10.29 10.95 -20.29
N ILE A 100 -9.69 10.50 -21.40
CA ILE A 100 -8.55 9.56 -21.40
C ILE A 100 -7.35 10.11 -20.62
N ALA A 101 -6.94 11.36 -20.88
CA ALA A 101 -5.76 11.96 -20.23
C ALA A 101 -5.93 12.07 -18.69
N HIS A 102 -7.13 12.43 -18.23
CA HIS A 102 -7.42 12.51 -16.80
C HIS A 102 -7.44 11.13 -16.14
N ALA A 103 -8.07 10.15 -16.80
CA ALA A 103 -8.09 8.77 -16.31
C ALA A 103 -6.66 8.20 -16.24
N GLU A 104 -5.82 8.45 -17.23
CA GLU A 104 -4.42 8.04 -17.25
C GLU A 104 -3.65 8.56 -16.03
N GLU A 105 -3.76 9.86 -15.75
CA GLU A 105 -3.12 10.50 -14.60
C GLU A 105 -3.57 9.85 -13.28
N MET A 106 -4.88 9.61 -13.13
CA MET A 106 -5.42 8.94 -11.96
C MET A 106 -4.88 7.51 -11.81
N PHE A 107 -4.90 6.69 -12.86
CA PHE A 107 -4.39 5.32 -12.80
C PHE A 107 -2.89 5.27 -12.48
N ALA A 108 -2.10 6.19 -13.05
CA ALA A 108 -0.68 6.28 -12.76
C ALA A 108 -0.42 6.60 -11.28
N ARG A 109 -1.16 7.56 -10.71
CA ARG A 109 -1.06 7.89 -9.29
C ARG A 109 -1.47 6.72 -8.40
N ILE A 110 -2.60 6.08 -8.69
CA ILE A 110 -3.09 4.92 -7.93
C ILE A 110 -2.07 3.78 -7.98
N CYS A 111 -1.45 3.52 -9.14
CA CYS A 111 -0.42 2.50 -9.27
C CYS A 111 0.78 2.78 -8.35
N THR A 112 1.27 4.03 -8.34
CA THR A 112 2.38 4.44 -7.47
C THR A 112 2.02 4.28 -6.00
N ASP A 113 0.87 4.83 -5.57
CA ASP A 113 0.46 4.84 -4.18
C ASP A 113 0.14 3.42 -3.69
N ALA A 114 -0.59 2.62 -4.47
CA ALA A 114 -0.92 1.24 -4.13
C ALA A 114 0.33 0.35 -4.05
N THR A 115 1.33 0.58 -4.90
CA THR A 115 2.63 -0.11 -4.79
C THR A 115 3.35 0.29 -3.49
N GLY A 116 3.41 1.59 -3.19
CA GLY A 116 4.03 2.10 -1.96
C GLY A 116 3.36 1.59 -0.67
N TYR A 117 2.05 1.38 -0.73
CA TYR A 117 1.24 0.83 0.36
C TYR A 117 1.15 -0.70 0.34
N ALA A 118 1.82 -1.41 -0.57
CA ALA A 118 1.71 -2.87 -0.68
C ALA A 118 0.25 -3.36 -0.79
N LEU A 119 -0.51 -2.74 -1.70
CA LEU A 119 -1.88 -3.12 -2.08
C LEU A 119 -1.84 -3.74 -3.48
N PRO A 120 -1.37 -5.01 -3.63
CA PRO A 120 -1.01 -5.58 -4.92
C PRO A 120 -2.17 -5.68 -5.90
N ASP A 121 -3.38 -5.99 -5.41
CA ASP A 121 -4.57 -6.10 -6.27
C ASP A 121 -4.94 -4.75 -6.88
N LEU A 122 -4.91 -3.67 -6.08
CA LEU A 122 -5.17 -2.32 -6.55
C LEU A 122 -4.10 -1.82 -7.51
N ALA A 123 -2.82 -2.10 -7.21
CA ALA A 123 -1.71 -1.78 -8.10
C ALA A 123 -1.83 -2.52 -9.45
N CYS A 124 -2.24 -3.78 -9.43
CA CYS A 124 -2.46 -4.59 -10.63
C CYS A 124 -3.56 -3.98 -11.51
N TRP A 125 -4.73 -3.70 -10.92
CA TRP A 125 -5.83 -3.11 -11.66
C TRP A 125 -5.51 -1.72 -12.21
N ALA A 126 -4.85 -0.87 -11.43
CA ALA A 126 -4.42 0.45 -11.89
C ALA A 126 -3.43 0.35 -13.05
N THR A 127 -2.48 -0.59 -12.99
CA THR A 127 -1.54 -0.85 -14.09
C THR A 127 -2.25 -1.33 -15.35
N TYR A 128 -3.22 -2.22 -15.21
CA TYR A 128 -4.03 -2.71 -16.32
C TYR A 128 -4.77 -1.56 -17.02
N TRP A 129 -5.53 -0.77 -16.25
CA TRP A 129 -6.31 0.34 -16.80
C TRP A 129 -5.45 1.49 -17.35
N LEU A 130 -4.26 1.69 -16.79
CA LEU A 130 -3.25 2.61 -17.35
C LEU A 130 -2.77 2.15 -18.74
N GLY A 131 -2.62 0.83 -18.95
CA GLY A 131 -2.31 0.26 -20.25
C GLY A 131 -3.44 0.50 -21.25
N GLU A 132 -4.67 0.19 -20.86
CA GLU A 132 -5.87 0.38 -21.68
C GLU A 132 -6.06 1.86 -22.08
N SER A 133 -5.90 2.80 -21.15
CA SER A 133 -6.06 4.23 -21.44
C SER A 133 -5.04 4.72 -22.48
N ARG A 134 -3.80 4.24 -22.41
CA ARG A 134 -2.74 4.57 -23.37
C ARG A 134 -3.00 3.98 -24.75
N LEU A 135 -3.49 2.75 -24.81
CA LEU A 135 -3.92 2.13 -26.07
C LEU A 135 -5.02 2.94 -26.75
N GLN A 136 -6.00 3.41 -25.97
CA GLN A 136 -7.08 4.27 -26.48
C GLN A 136 -6.62 5.68 -26.88
N ALA A 137 -5.59 6.22 -26.22
CA ALA A 137 -4.95 7.48 -26.59
C ALA A 137 -4.19 7.41 -27.93
N GLY A 138 -3.99 6.20 -28.48
CA GLY A 138 -3.12 5.97 -29.65
C GLY A 138 -1.63 6.11 -29.32
N ASP A 139 -1.30 6.22 -28.03
CA ASP A 139 0.05 6.44 -27.53
C ASP A 139 0.61 5.07 -27.11
N LEU A 140 1.20 4.34 -28.06
CA LEU A 140 1.96 3.12 -27.77
C LEU A 140 3.38 3.51 -27.37
N PRO A 141 3.78 3.45 -26.07
CA PRO A 141 5.15 3.70 -25.70
C PRO A 141 5.99 2.50 -26.17
N ARG A 142 7.05 2.76 -26.95
CA ARG A 142 8.03 1.76 -27.45
C ARG A 142 8.60 0.82 -26.35
N ARG A 143 8.46 1.18 -25.07
CA ARG A 143 8.96 0.43 -23.90
C ARG A 143 8.23 -0.89 -23.64
N TRP A 144 6.99 -1.07 -24.09
CA TRP A 144 6.22 -2.31 -23.89
C TRP A 144 6.77 -3.51 -24.69
N LEU A 145 7.58 -3.27 -25.74
CA LEU A 145 8.23 -4.33 -26.51
C LEU A 145 9.42 -5.00 -25.78
N GLN A 146 9.89 -4.44 -24.66
CA GLN A 146 11.07 -4.96 -23.93
C GLN A 146 10.71 -5.79 -22.69
N CYS A 147 9.46 -5.75 -22.21
CA CYS A 147 9.03 -6.52 -21.03
C CYS A 147 8.48 -7.93 -21.34
N THR A 148 8.18 -8.25 -22.61
CA THR A 148 7.63 -9.57 -22.99
C THR A 148 8.69 -10.66 -23.18
N SER A 149 9.99 -10.36 -23.06
CA SER A 149 11.06 -11.36 -23.15
C SER A 149 11.34 -12.12 -21.83
N GLY A 150 10.65 -11.79 -20.75
CA GLY A 150 10.78 -12.48 -19.44
C GLY A 150 9.51 -13.10 -18.86
N GLY A 151 8.40 -13.11 -19.59
CA GLY A 151 7.09 -13.55 -19.10
C GLY A 151 6.69 -14.94 -19.58
N ARG A 152 6.68 -15.91 -18.66
CA ARG A 152 6.03 -17.22 -18.79
C ARG A 152 4.59 -17.03 -19.31
N ARG A 153 4.18 -17.81 -20.31
CA ARG A 153 2.80 -17.82 -20.83
C ARG A 153 1.79 -18.00 -19.69
N VAL A 154 0.99 -16.97 -19.43
CA VAL A 154 -0.33 -17.16 -18.83
C VAL A 154 -1.34 -16.84 -19.92
N ALA A 155 -1.65 -17.87 -20.72
CA ALA A 155 -2.86 -17.89 -21.51
C ALA A 155 -4.01 -18.13 -20.54
N GLN A 156 -4.73 -17.05 -20.20
CA GLN A 156 -6.16 -16.99 -19.88
C GLN A 156 -6.41 -15.66 -19.15
N GLN A 157 -7.35 -14.88 -19.68
CA GLN A 157 -7.89 -13.70 -19.00
C GLN A 157 -8.38 -14.11 -17.61
N PRO A 158 -8.01 -13.42 -16.51
CA PRO A 158 -8.66 -13.65 -15.24
C PRO A 158 -10.10 -13.17 -15.38
N GLN A 159 -11.03 -14.13 -15.39
CA GLN A 159 -12.45 -13.82 -15.21
C GLN A 159 -12.61 -13.22 -13.81
N ALA A 160 -13.32 -12.10 -13.72
CA ALA A 160 -13.71 -11.53 -12.45
C ALA A 160 -14.44 -12.60 -11.60
N PRO A 161 -14.17 -12.71 -10.30
CA PRO A 161 -14.85 -13.70 -9.46
C PRO A 161 -16.36 -13.44 -9.52
N SER A 162 -17.08 -14.41 -10.09
CA SER A 162 -18.54 -14.47 -10.03
C SER A 162 -18.94 -14.64 -8.56
N GLY A 163 -19.89 -13.79 -8.16
CA GLY A 163 -20.15 -13.49 -6.75
C GLY A 163 -20.58 -14.70 -5.91
N GLY A 164 -20.13 -14.64 -4.66
CA GLY A 164 -20.67 -15.40 -3.54
C GLY A 164 -20.44 -14.60 -2.25
N ASP A 165 -21.46 -13.84 -1.86
CA ASP A 165 -21.70 -13.22 -0.56
C ASP A 165 -20.61 -12.35 0.09
N SER A 166 -20.79 -11.03 -0.04
CA SER A 166 -20.69 -10.01 1.04
C SER A 166 -20.21 -8.62 0.58
N ALA A 167 -20.22 -8.30 -0.71
CA ALA A 167 -19.91 -6.95 -1.21
C ALA A 167 -21.05 -6.41 -2.08
N LYS A 168 -22.16 -6.03 -1.43
CA LYS A 168 -23.03 -4.99 -2.00
C LYS A 168 -22.37 -3.64 -1.70
N ILE A 169 -22.26 -2.83 -2.74
CA ILE A 169 -21.78 -1.44 -2.81
C ILE A 169 -20.37 -1.34 -3.45
N LEU A 170 -20.34 -1.47 -4.78
CA LEU A 170 -19.55 -0.66 -5.72
C LEU A 170 -19.92 -1.09 -7.14
N LEU A 171 -21.19 -0.91 -7.49
CA LEU A 171 -21.71 -0.94 -8.86
C LEU A 171 -23.04 -0.16 -8.89
N ALA A 172 -22.89 1.16 -8.86
CA ALA A 172 -23.80 2.15 -9.44
C ALA A 172 -22.93 3.30 -9.94
#